data_AF-A0A7S2DYB9-F1
#
_entry.id   AF-A0A7S2DYB9-F1
#
_cell.length_a   1.000
_cell.length_b   1.000
_cell.length_c   1.000
_cell.angle_alpha   90.00
_cell.angle_beta   90.00
_cell.angle_gamma   90.00
#
_symmetry.space_group_name_H-M   'P 1'
#
loop_
_entity.id
_entity.type
_entity.pdbx_description
1 polymer ?
#
loop_
_entity_poly.entity_id
_entity_poly.type
_entity_poly.pdbx_seq_one_letter_code
_entity_poly.pdbx_strand_id
1 'polypeptide(L)'
;QQRAWLAYIFGDYELASKILEAAKVIDTSTYPAFLLGSYAFIDGLVSVALACSTNDVKWKNIACSAIEKMAKYATMAPENFRHKHLLLQAELACLSGDGENA
;
A
#
# COMPACT_ATOMS: atom_id res chain seq x y z
N GLN A 1 -10.72 -3.52 5.77
CA GLN A 1 -9.36 -4.13 5.78
C GLN A 1 -9.33 -5.61 5.41
N GLN A 2 -9.96 -6.52 6.18
CA GLN A 2 -9.81 -7.98 5.96
C GLN A 2 -10.17 -8.44 4.54
N ARG A 3 -11.25 -7.90 3.96
CA ARG A 3 -11.64 -8.23 2.57
C ARG A 3 -10.64 -7.72 1.52
N ALA A 4 -10.03 -6.56 1.75
CA ALA A 4 -8.98 -6.04 0.87
C ALA A 4 -7.72 -6.91 0.94
N TRP A 5 -7.36 -7.40 2.14
CA TRP A 5 -6.29 -8.37 2.32
C TRP A 5 -6.54 -9.67 1.55
N LEU A 6 -7.75 -10.22 1.65
CA LEU A 6 -8.12 -11.44 0.92
C LEU A 6 -8.01 -11.22 -0.59
N ALA A 7 -8.60 -10.13 -1.11
CA ALA A 7 -8.51 -9.79 -2.53
C ALA A 7 -7.05 -9.67 -2.99
N TYR A 8 -6.20 -8.97 -2.21
CA TYR A 8 -4.77 -8.85 -2.49
C TYR A 8 -4.04 -10.20 -2.50
N ILE A 9 -4.25 -11.06 -1.49
CA ILE A 9 -3.61 -12.38 -1.38
C ILE A 9 -4.00 -13.28 -2.56
N PHE A 10 -5.22 -13.17 -3.06
CA PHE A 10 -5.70 -13.94 -4.22
C PHE A 10 -5.40 -13.25 -5.58
N GLY A 11 -4.63 -12.16 -5.58
CA GLY A 11 -4.19 -11.47 -6.80
C GLY A 11 -5.24 -10.58 -7.47
N ASP A 12 -6.40 -10.35 -6.84
CA ASP A 12 -7.45 -9.46 -7.35
C ASP A 12 -7.20 -8.03 -6.84
N TYR A 13 -6.19 -7.38 -7.42
CA TYR A 13 -5.71 -6.07 -7.00
C TYR A 13 -6.71 -4.95 -7.33
N GLU A 14 -7.46 -5.07 -8.43
CA GLU A 14 -8.53 -4.16 -8.80
C GLU A 14 -9.65 -4.19 -7.77
N LEU A 15 -10.11 -5.37 -7.35
CA LEU A 15 -11.10 -5.49 -6.28
C LEU A 15 -10.55 -4.95 -4.95
N ALA A 16 -9.30 -5.27 -4.62
CA ALA A 16 -8.66 -4.77 -3.42
C ALA A 16 -8.66 -3.22 -3.38
N SER A 17 -8.34 -2.57 -4.51
CA SER A 17 -8.35 -1.11 -4.62
C SER A 17 -9.75 -0.52 -4.46
N LYS A 18 -10.78 -1.12 -5.06
CA LYS A 18 -12.18 -0.68 -4.90
C LYS A 18 -12.64 -0.78 -3.45
N ILE A 19 -12.29 -1.85 -2.75
CA ILE A 19 -12.62 -2.03 -1.33
C ILE A 19 -11.93 -0.94 -0.48
N LEU A 20 -10.67 -0.62 -0.79
CA LEU A 20 -9.92 0.42 -0.09
C LEU A 20 -10.46 1.83 -0.38
N GLU A 21 -10.82 2.14 -1.62
CA GLU A 21 -11.45 3.40 -1.99
C GLU A 21 -12.80 3.59 -1.27
N ALA A 22 -13.64 2.56 -1.23
CA ALA A 22 -14.88 2.60 -0.46
C ALA A 22 -14.65 2.80 1.05
N ALA A 23 -13.56 2.23 1.58
CA ALA A 23 -13.20 2.39 2.99
C ALA A 23 -12.69 3.81 3.33
N LYS A 24 -12.12 4.56 2.35
CA LYS A 24 -11.67 5.95 2.53
C LYS A 24 -12.84 6.93 2.73
N VAL A 25 -14.03 6.60 2.20
CA VAL A 25 -15.25 7.42 2.35
C VAL A 25 -15.82 7.34 3.77
N ILE A 26 -15.50 6.27 4.51
CA ILE A 26 -15.88 6.13 5.91
C ILE A 26 -14.88 6.94 6.73
N ASP A 27 -15.35 8.00 7.38
CA ASP A 27 -14.54 9.05 8.01
C ASP A 27 -13.39 8.48 8.88
N THR A 28 -12.19 8.99 8.61
CA THR A 28 -10.96 8.68 9.36
C THR A 28 -11.00 9.08 10.83
N SER A 29 -11.96 9.94 11.23
CA SER A 29 -12.17 10.36 12.62
C SER A 29 -12.57 9.21 13.57
N THR A 30 -13.11 8.12 13.03
CA THR A 30 -13.67 7.02 13.84
C THR A 30 -12.76 5.79 13.94
N TYR A 31 -11.63 5.78 13.22
CA TYR A 31 -10.74 4.61 13.21
C TYR A 31 -9.73 4.63 14.35
N PRO A 32 -9.59 3.52 15.09
CA PRO A 32 -8.43 3.30 15.95
C PRO A 32 -7.12 3.55 15.21
N ALA A 33 -6.17 4.26 15.84
CA ALA A 33 -4.91 4.66 15.21
C ALA A 33 -4.09 3.48 14.64
N PHE A 34 -4.20 2.30 15.25
CA PHE A 34 -3.52 1.09 14.75
C PHE A 34 -4.07 0.61 13.39
N LEU A 35 -5.34 0.89 13.10
CA LEU A 35 -5.95 0.56 11.80
C LEU A 35 -5.49 1.52 10.71
N LEU A 36 -5.22 2.80 11.02
CA LEU A 36 -4.76 3.77 10.02
C LEU A 36 -3.43 3.33 9.38
N GLY A 37 -2.47 2.89 10.20
CA GLY A 37 -1.20 2.38 9.71
C GLY A 37 -1.36 1.12 8.85
N SER A 38 -2.26 0.22 9.24
CA SER A 38 -2.56 -1.00 8.47
C SER A 38 -3.27 -0.68 7.15
N TYR A 39 -4.17 0.30 7.12
CA TYR A 39 -4.83 0.75 5.89
C TYR A 39 -3.81 1.32 4.90
N ALA A 40 -2.97 2.25 5.35
CA ALA A 40 -1.95 2.86 4.50
C ALA A 40 -0.96 1.81 3.95
N PHE A 41 -0.62 0.80 4.75
CA PHE A 41 0.23 -0.29 4.31
C PHE A 41 -0.41 -1.15 3.19
N ILE A 42 -1.66 -1.59 3.37
CA ILE A 42 -2.37 -2.39 2.35
C ILE A 42 -2.59 -1.57 1.07
N ASP A 43 -2.98 -0.30 1.21
CA ASP A 43 -3.16 0.63 0.09
C ASP A 43 -1.87 0.80 -0.71
N GLY A 44 -0.72 0.84 -0.01
CA GLY A 44 0.61 0.82 -0.62
C GLY A 44 0.87 -0.46 -1.42
N LEU A 45 0.66 -1.65 -0.83
CA LEU A 45 0.91 -2.94 -1.48
C LEU A 45 0.03 -3.13 -2.73
N VAL A 46 -1.26 -2.84 -2.62
CA VAL A 46 -2.20 -2.90 -3.76
C VAL A 46 -1.79 -1.93 -4.85
N SER A 47 -1.37 -0.71 -4.49
CA SER A 47 -0.95 0.28 -5.48
C SER A 47 0.37 -0.09 -6.16
N VAL A 48 1.31 -0.72 -5.46
CA VAL A 48 2.52 -1.26 -6.10
C VAL A 48 2.13 -2.34 -7.12
N ALA A 49 1.29 -3.30 -6.73
CA ALA A 49 0.86 -4.37 -7.63
C ALA A 49 0.10 -3.84 -8.87
N LEU A 50 -0.77 -2.84 -8.70
CA LEU A 50 -1.47 -2.21 -9.81
C LEU A 50 -0.54 -1.36 -10.69
N ALA A 51 0.46 -0.70 -10.11
CA ALA A 51 1.46 0.00 -10.90
C ALA A 51 2.24 -0.98 -11.80
N CYS A 52 2.48 -2.22 -11.35
CA CYS A 52 3.11 -3.26 -12.17
C CYS A 52 2.26 -3.64 -13.38
N SER A 53 0.95 -3.82 -13.18
CA SER A 53 0.06 -4.34 -14.23
C SER A 53 -0.39 -3.28 -15.22
N THR A 54 -0.56 -2.02 -14.79
CA THR A 54 -1.17 -0.98 -15.64
C THR A 54 -0.21 0.11 -16.10
N ASN A 55 1.00 0.21 -15.50
CA ASN A 55 1.94 1.31 -15.70
C ASN A 55 1.33 2.70 -15.48
N ASP A 56 0.29 2.80 -14.64
CA ASP A 56 -0.42 4.06 -14.35
C ASP A 56 0.30 4.84 -13.23
N VAL A 57 0.63 6.10 -13.53
CA VAL A 57 1.28 7.04 -12.61
C VAL A 57 0.47 7.26 -11.34
N LYS A 58 -0.87 7.15 -11.39
CA LYS A 58 -1.75 7.23 -10.22
C LYS A 58 -1.29 6.24 -9.15
N TRP A 59 -1.09 4.98 -9.52
CA TRP A 59 -0.77 3.91 -8.57
C TRP A 59 0.64 4.09 -8.01
N LYS A 60 1.59 4.54 -8.85
CA LYS A 60 2.94 4.88 -8.40
C LYS A 60 2.92 6.00 -7.34
N ASN A 61 2.11 7.04 -7.55
CA ASN A 61 1.96 8.13 -6.58
C ASN A 61 1.36 7.67 -5.25
N ILE A 62 0.34 6.79 -5.28
CA ILE A 62 -0.26 6.26 -4.06
C ILE A 62 0.75 5.38 -3.30
N ALA A 63 1.51 4.53 -4.01
CA ALA A 63 2.57 3.72 -3.42
C ALA A 63 3.65 4.58 -2.74
N CYS A 64 4.14 5.63 -3.41
CA CYS A 64 5.10 6.57 -2.82
C CYS A 64 4.55 7.24 -1.55
N SER A 65 3.30 7.70 -1.57
CA SER A 65 2.67 8.29 -0.39
C SER A 65 2.55 7.30 0.78
N ALA A 66 2.26 6.03 0.49
CA ALA A 66 2.23 4.98 1.51
C ALA A 66 3.62 4.73 2.12
N ILE A 67 4.68 4.71 1.30
CA ILE A 67 6.07 4.58 1.75
C ILE A 67 6.44 5.73 2.69
N GLU A 68 6.16 6.97 2.30
CA GLU A 68 6.44 8.15 3.13
C GLU A 68 5.72 8.10 4.48
N LYS A 69 4.45 7.67 4.49
CA LYS A 69 3.67 7.48 5.72
C LYS A 69 4.30 6.39 6.60
N MET A 70 4.66 5.24 6.03
CA MET A 70 5.31 4.17 6.78
C MET A 70 6.68 4.60 7.32
N ALA A 71 7.45 5.37 6.56
CA ALA A 71 8.71 5.95 7.02
C ALA A 71 8.49 6.85 8.24
N LYS A 72 7.51 7.76 8.16
CA LYS A 72 7.13 8.63 9.29
C LYS A 72 6.66 7.84 10.51
N TYR A 73 5.88 6.78 10.33
CA TYR A 73 5.44 5.96 11.46
C TYR A 73 6.58 5.12 12.04
N ALA A 74 7.53 4.69 11.21
CA ALA A 74 8.70 3.94 11.65
C ALA A 74 9.65 4.78 12.51
N THR A 75 9.67 6.12 12.39
CA THR A 75 10.44 6.96 13.32
C THR A 75 9.83 7.00 14.72
N MET A 76 8.51 6.84 14.84
CA MET A 76 7.78 6.89 16.11
C MET A 76 7.64 5.51 16.77
N ALA A 77 7.43 4.45 15.97
CA ALA A 77 7.27 3.08 16.44
C ALA A 77 7.95 2.09 15.49
N PRO A 78 9.29 1.95 15.56
CA PRO A 78 10.08 1.17 14.61
C PRO A 78 9.64 -0.29 14.50
N GLU A 79 9.36 -0.95 15.63
CA GLU A 79 8.96 -2.36 15.66
C GLU A 79 7.64 -2.62 14.89
N ASN A 80 6.75 -1.61 14.87
CA ASN A 80 5.43 -1.73 14.24
C ASN A 80 5.43 -1.40 12.74
N PHE A 81 6.40 -0.60 12.27
CA PHE A 81 6.33 0.01 10.93
C PHE A 81 7.60 -0.12 10.09
N ARG A 82 8.78 -0.35 10.68
CA ARG A 82 10.04 -0.44 9.92
C ARG A 82 10.00 -1.57 8.90
N HIS A 83 9.48 -2.73 9.28
CA HIS A 83 9.35 -3.88 8.37
C HIS A 83 8.38 -3.60 7.22
N LYS A 84 7.28 -2.88 7.48
CA LYS A 84 6.29 -2.46 6.46
C LYS A 84 6.89 -1.46 5.48
N HIS A 85 7.63 -0.48 5.98
CA HIS A 85 8.35 0.50 5.17
C HIS A 85 9.35 -0.20 4.24
N LEU A 86 10.20 -1.08 4.79
CA LEU A 86 11.20 -1.81 4.02
C LEU A 86 10.56 -2.70 2.95
N LEU A 87 9.45 -3.38 3.26
CA LEU A 87 8.73 -4.20 2.30
C LEU A 87 8.20 -3.35 1.14
N LEU A 88 7.50 -2.25 1.41
CA LEU A 88 6.98 -1.38 0.34
C LEU A 88 8.10 -0.80 -0.55
N GLN A 89 9.26 -0.46 0.03
CA GLN A 89 10.41 0.00 -0.74
C GLN A 89 10.96 -1.11 -1.64
N ALA A 90 11.05 -2.35 -1.13
CA ALA A 90 11.51 -3.49 -1.92
C ALA A 90 10.58 -3.76 -3.11
N GLU A 91 9.27 -3.79 -2.87
CA GLU A 91 8.24 -3.99 -3.91
C GLU A 91 8.31 -2.90 -4.99
N LEU A 92 8.47 -1.62 -4.59
CA LEU A 92 8.62 -0.50 -5.54
C LEU A 92 9.98 -0.53 -6.29
N ALA A 93 11.03 -1.09 -5.68
CA ALA A 93 12.32 -1.24 -6.35
C ALA A 93 12.25 -2.35 -7.42
N CYS A 94 11.57 -3.47 -7.15
CA CYS A 94 11.30 -4.50 -8.15
C CYS A 94 10.61 -3.93 -9.40
N LEU A 95 9.64 -3.04 -9.19
CA LEU A 95 8.99 -2.27 -10.26
C LEU A 95 9.94 -1.49 -11.16
N SER A 96 11.04 -0.98 -10.61
CA SER A 96 12.01 -0.18 -11.35
C SER A 96 13.09 -1.04 -12.02
N GLY A 97 13.29 -2.28 -11.54
CA GLY A 97 14.29 -3.23 -12.06
C GLY A 97 13.80 -4.08 -13.25
N ASP A 98 12.50 -4.38 -13.34
CA ASP A 98 11.94 -5.17 -14.45
C ASP A 98 11.74 -4.36 -15.75
N GLY A 99 11.90 -3.03 -15.71
CA GLY A 99 11.83 -2.16 -16.89
C GLY A 99 13.09 -2.14 -17.77
N GLU A 100 14.21 -2.70 -17.30
CA GLU A 100 15.46 -2.75 -18.08
C GLU A 100 15.69 -4.09 -18.80
N ASN A 101 14.81 -5.09 -18.61
CA ASN A 101 14.96 -6.43 -19.23
C ASN A 101 13.66 -6.97 -19.88
N ALA A 102 12.69 -6.13 -20.23
CA ALA A 102 11.49 -6.51 -20.98
C ALA A 102 11.54 -6.01 -22.43
#